data_AF-Q21HY3-F1
#
_entry.id   AF-Q21HY3-F1
#
_cell.length_a   1.000
_cell.length_b   1.000
_cell.length_c   1.000
_cell.angle_alpha   90.00
_cell.angle_beta   90.00
_cell.angle_gamma   90.00
#
_symmetry.space_group_name_H-M   'P 1'
#
loop_
_entity.id
_entity.type
_entity.pdbx_description
1 polymer ?
#
loop_
_entity_poly.entity_id
_entity_poly.type
_entity_poly.pdbx_seq_one_letter_code
_entity_poly.pdbx_strand_id
1 'polypeptide(L)'
;MFKKIVYPIVVSFLIACAAVHGSEEQTLKDVETFLAEAFVDAAPARKVLWVNDALREEVRQYIGYDLDQLRVRYWAAGSRTAWILEEIGKERPITMGVVVNGDEISNVSILVYRESRGAEVQYDFFTKQFLKANLVKNTKRYELSESIDGITGATLSVRAVKKVATLALFLHQQTPYALNG
;
A
#
# COMPACT_ATOMS: atom_id res chain seq x y z
N MET A 1 -61.69 -50.16 15.87
CA MET A 1 -61.31 -48.80 16.32
C MET A 1 -59.88 -48.88 16.89
N PHE A 2 -58.86 -48.60 16.08
CA PHE A 2 -57.46 -48.53 16.52
C PHE A 2 -56.80 -47.33 15.84
N LYS A 3 -56.51 -46.28 16.61
CA LYS A 3 -55.77 -45.09 16.16
C LYS A 3 -54.28 -45.43 16.12
N LYS A 4 -53.65 -45.42 14.94
CA LYS A 4 -52.18 -45.44 14.82
C LYS A 4 -51.66 -44.03 15.10
N ILE A 5 -50.89 -43.89 16.18
CA ILE A 5 -50.17 -42.67 16.53
C ILE A 5 -48.83 -42.72 15.78
N VAL A 6 -48.59 -41.76 14.90
CA VAL A 6 -47.30 -41.55 14.24
C VAL A 6 -46.62 -40.38 14.95
N TYR A 7 -45.49 -40.65 15.61
CA TYR A 7 -44.62 -39.60 16.14
C TYR A 7 -43.68 -39.12 15.04
N PRO A 8 -43.56 -37.81 14.78
CA PRO A 8 -42.54 -37.31 13.88
C PRO A 8 -41.18 -37.33 14.58
N ILE A 9 -40.21 -37.97 13.94
CA ILE A 9 -38.79 -37.89 14.32
C ILE A 9 -38.30 -36.48 13.96
N VAL A 10 -38.03 -35.65 14.97
CA VAL A 10 -37.38 -34.36 14.79
C VAL A 10 -35.87 -34.60 14.71
N VAL A 11 -35.32 -34.63 13.51
CA VAL A 11 -33.88 -34.64 13.28
C VAL A 11 -33.38 -33.20 13.44
N SER A 12 -32.80 -32.89 14.60
CA SER A 12 -32.10 -31.62 14.82
C SER A 12 -30.72 -31.67 14.17
N PHE A 13 -30.57 -30.98 13.05
CA PHE A 13 -29.29 -30.83 12.36
C PHE A 13 -28.53 -29.65 13.01
N LEU A 14 -27.61 -29.97 13.92
CA LEU A 14 -26.67 -29.01 14.50
C LEU A 14 -25.67 -28.60 13.40
N ILE A 15 -25.96 -27.48 12.74
CA ILE A 15 -25.02 -26.83 11.81
C ILE A 15 -23.92 -26.19 12.67
N ALA A 16 -22.77 -26.84 12.73
CA ALA A 16 -21.55 -26.23 13.24
C ALA A 16 -21.05 -25.20 12.21
N CYS A 17 -21.38 -23.92 12.42
CA CYS A 17 -20.74 -22.83 11.70
C CYS A 17 -19.26 -22.77 12.11
N ALA A 18 -18.38 -23.33 11.28
CA ALA A 18 -16.97 -23.00 11.34
C ALA A 18 -16.83 -21.52 10.93
N ALA A 19 -16.58 -20.64 11.91
CA ALA A 19 -16.22 -19.26 11.65
C ALA A 19 -14.87 -19.23 10.93
N VAL A 20 -14.90 -19.08 9.60
CA VAL A 20 -13.73 -18.69 8.82
C VAL A 20 -13.32 -17.32 9.34
N HIS A 21 -12.28 -17.28 10.16
CA HIS A 21 -11.64 -16.02 10.58
C HIS A 21 -10.88 -15.47 9.36
N GLY A 22 -11.62 -14.86 8.44
CA GLY A 22 -11.02 -14.00 7.43
C GLY A 22 -10.42 -12.79 8.12
N SER A 23 -9.21 -12.39 7.72
CA SER A 23 -8.67 -11.08 8.06
C SER A 23 -9.65 -10.01 7.58
N GLU A 24 -10.21 -9.21 8.48
CA GLU A 24 -11.10 -8.11 8.12
C GLU A 24 -10.32 -7.07 7.31
N GLU A 25 -10.81 -6.75 6.12
CA GLU A 25 -10.33 -5.60 5.37
C GLU A 25 -10.70 -4.33 6.14
N GLN A 26 -9.69 -3.56 6.52
CA GLN A 26 -9.83 -2.32 7.25
C GLN A 26 -9.47 -1.16 6.32
N THR A 27 -10.47 -0.38 5.93
CA THR A 27 -10.24 0.93 5.30
C THR A 27 -9.86 1.92 6.41
N LEU A 28 -8.58 2.29 6.44
CA LEU A 28 -8.02 3.20 7.45
C LEU A 28 -8.12 4.66 6.99
N LYS A 29 -7.94 4.89 5.69
CA LYS A 29 -8.07 6.20 5.05
C LYS A 29 -8.51 6.02 3.61
N ASP A 30 -9.58 6.69 3.22
CA ASP A 30 -10.03 6.68 1.82
C ASP A 30 -9.14 7.54 0.92
N VAL A 31 -9.26 7.31 -0.39
CA VAL A 31 -8.44 7.98 -1.40
C VAL A 31 -8.71 9.49 -1.48
N GLU A 32 -9.95 9.93 -1.25
CA GLU A 32 -10.32 11.33 -1.33
C GLU A 32 -9.69 12.12 -0.18
N THR A 33 -9.80 11.60 1.05
CA THR A 33 -9.15 12.15 2.23
C THR A 33 -7.63 12.21 2.06
N PHE A 34 -7.00 11.13 1.57
CA PHE A 34 -5.55 11.13 1.28
C PHE A 34 -5.15 12.21 0.26
N LEU A 35 -5.93 12.39 -0.81
CA LEU A 35 -5.63 13.39 -1.83
C LEU A 35 -5.89 14.82 -1.33
N ALA A 36 -6.91 15.03 -0.51
CA ALA A 36 -7.18 16.33 0.11
C ALA A 36 -6.05 16.75 1.08
N GLU A 37 -5.49 15.80 1.84
CA GLU A 37 -4.30 16.05 2.67
C GLU A 37 -3.04 16.29 1.82
N ALA A 38 -2.93 15.63 0.66
CA ALA A 38 -1.77 15.77 -0.21
C ALA A 38 -1.73 17.12 -0.95
N PHE A 39 -2.88 17.72 -1.25
CA PHE A 39 -3.01 18.93 -2.06
C PHE A 39 -3.96 19.96 -1.40
N VAL A 40 -3.39 21.05 -0.87
CA VAL A 40 -4.08 22.04 -0.01
C VAL A 40 -5.23 22.77 -0.70
N ASP A 41 -5.14 23.05 -2.00
CA ASP A 41 -6.15 23.85 -2.71
C ASP A 41 -7.20 22.99 -3.42
N ALA A 42 -6.74 21.98 -4.17
CA ALA A 42 -7.60 21.02 -4.87
C ALA A 42 -6.78 19.80 -5.32
N ALA A 43 -7.38 18.61 -5.24
CA ALA A 43 -6.78 17.41 -5.82
C ALA A 43 -6.68 17.57 -7.35
N PRO A 44 -5.48 17.43 -7.95
CA PRO A 44 -5.31 17.63 -9.37
C PRO A 44 -5.99 16.51 -10.17
N ALA A 45 -6.13 16.70 -11.48
CA ALA A 45 -6.58 15.62 -12.36
C ALA A 45 -5.58 14.43 -12.32
N ARG A 46 -6.12 13.22 -12.36
CA ARG A 46 -5.34 11.99 -12.41
C ARG A 46 -4.49 11.93 -13.68
N LYS A 47 -3.22 11.55 -13.52
CA LYS A 47 -2.22 11.35 -14.57
C LYS A 47 -1.85 9.89 -14.70
N VAL A 48 -1.12 9.58 -15.78
CA VAL A 48 -0.73 8.22 -16.14
C VAL A 48 0.76 8.20 -16.47
N LEU A 49 1.49 7.31 -15.82
CA LEU A 49 2.85 6.91 -16.19
C LEU A 49 2.75 5.57 -16.91
N TRP A 50 3.20 5.50 -18.16
CA TRP A 50 3.20 4.27 -18.94
C TRP A 50 4.38 3.39 -18.54
N VAL A 51 4.12 2.11 -18.30
CA VAL A 51 5.15 1.15 -17.90
C VAL A 51 5.65 0.42 -19.14
N ASN A 52 6.81 0.84 -19.62
CA ASN A 52 7.55 0.13 -20.67
C ASN A 52 8.45 -0.96 -20.06
N ASP A 53 9.08 -1.76 -20.93
CA ASP A 53 9.90 -2.90 -20.50
C ASP A 53 11.16 -2.46 -19.74
N ALA A 54 11.77 -1.34 -20.12
CA ALA A 54 12.94 -0.80 -19.43
C ALA A 54 12.62 -0.39 -17.99
N LEU A 55 11.51 0.34 -17.79
CA LEU A 55 11.03 0.75 -16.47
C LEU A 55 10.71 -0.48 -15.60
N ARG A 56 10.03 -1.47 -16.19
CA ARG A 56 9.67 -2.70 -15.49
C ARG A 56 10.91 -3.45 -15.01
N GLU A 57 11.90 -3.61 -15.89
CA GLU A 57 13.14 -4.31 -15.56
C GLU A 57 13.94 -3.56 -14.50
N GLU A 58 14.04 -2.22 -14.59
CA GLU A 58 14.76 -1.43 -13.59
C GLU A 58 14.11 -1.54 -12.21
N VAL A 59 12.78 -1.48 -12.13
CA VAL A 59 12.05 -1.64 -10.86
C VAL A 59 12.20 -3.06 -10.30
N ARG A 60 12.10 -4.08 -11.14
CA ARG A 60 12.33 -5.47 -10.72
C ARG A 60 13.74 -5.67 -10.19
N GLN A 61 14.74 -5.23 -10.94
CA GLN A 61 16.15 -5.46 -10.62
C GLN A 61 16.60 -4.70 -9.38
N TYR A 62 16.25 -3.42 -9.25
CA TYR A 62 16.82 -2.54 -8.24
C TYR A 62 15.90 -2.26 -7.04
N ILE A 63 14.61 -2.55 -7.13
CA ILE A 63 13.64 -2.39 -6.02
C ILE A 63 13.07 -3.75 -5.59
N GLY A 64 13.02 -4.73 -6.49
CA GLY A 64 12.41 -6.03 -6.21
C GLY A 64 10.89 -5.93 -6.12
N TYR A 65 10.30 -5.09 -6.97
CA TYR A 65 8.86 -4.92 -7.14
C TYR A 65 8.46 -5.31 -8.58
N ASP A 66 7.33 -5.99 -8.74
CA ASP A 66 6.84 -6.39 -10.05
C ASP A 66 5.75 -5.42 -10.55
N LEU A 67 6.10 -4.58 -11.54
CA LEU A 67 5.16 -3.71 -12.24
C LEU A 67 4.45 -4.46 -13.38
N ASP A 68 3.50 -5.31 -13.03
CA ASP A 68 2.75 -6.14 -14.00
C ASP A 68 1.73 -5.33 -14.82
N GLN A 69 1.36 -4.15 -14.33
CA GLN A 69 0.41 -3.26 -14.98
C GLN A 69 1.06 -2.41 -16.08
N LEU A 70 0.34 -2.19 -17.19
CA LEU A 70 0.80 -1.35 -18.31
C LEU A 70 0.95 0.14 -17.97
N ARG A 71 0.39 0.56 -16.85
CA ARG A 71 0.38 1.95 -16.42
C ARG A 71 0.26 2.07 -14.91
N VAL A 72 0.89 3.09 -14.35
CA VAL A 72 0.68 3.53 -12.97
C VAL A 72 -0.06 4.86 -13.01
N ARG A 73 -1.12 4.97 -12.21
CA ARG A 73 -1.89 6.20 -12.07
C ARG A 73 -1.34 7.01 -10.90
N TYR A 74 -1.27 8.32 -11.07
CA TYR A 74 -0.77 9.23 -10.03
C TYR A 74 -1.47 10.58 -10.13
N TRP A 75 -1.22 11.45 -9.16
CA TRP A 75 -1.70 12.82 -9.09
C TRP A 75 -0.50 13.75 -8.98
N ALA A 76 -0.53 14.93 -9.59
CA ALA A 76 0.60 15.85 -9.51
C ALA A 76 0.23 17.32 -9.69
N ALA A 77 0.94 18.18 -8.98
CA ALA A 77 0.88 19.64 -9.06
C ALA A 77 2.20 20.25 -8.57
N GLY A 78 2.82 21.14 -9.36
CA GLY A 78 4.16 21.66 -9.05
C GLY A 78 5.20 20.53 -8.92
N SER A 79 6.08 20.58 -7.92
CA SER A 79 7.05 19.52 -7.63
C SER A 79 6.47 18.31 -6.87
N ARG A 80 5.14 18.26 -6.71
CA ARG A 80 4.47 17.28 -5.86
C ARG A 80 3.78 16.20 -6.69
N THR A 81 3.97 14.94 -6.29
CA THR A 81 3.25 13.78 -6.83
C THR A 81 2.66 12.95 -5.69
N ALA A 82 1.47 12.38 -5.90
CA ALA A 82 0.85 11.42 -5.00
C ALA A 82 0.60 10.09 -5.72
N TRP A 83 1.00 9.01 -5.06
CA TRP A 83 0.97 7.65 -5.57
C TRP A 83 0.12 6.78 -4.67
N ILE A 84 -0.68 5.90 -5.26
CA ILE A 84 -1.41 4.87 -4.55
C ILE A 84 -0.95 3.53 -5.10
N LEU A 85 -0.28 2.75 -4.27
CA LEU A 85 0.44 1.55 -4.65
C LEU A 85 0.13 0.43 -3.66
N GLU A 86 0.29 -0.81 -4.11
CA GLU A 86 0.04 -1.99 -3.27
C GLU A 86 1.28 -2.87 -3.18
N GLU A 87 1.50 -3.49 -2.03
CA GLU A 87 2.52 -4.52 -1.86
C GLU A 87 1.98 -5.59 -0.91
N ILE A 88 2.33 -6.84 -1.19
CA ILE A 88 1.99 -7.95 -0.30
C ILE A 88 2.79 -7.80 1.00
N GLY A 89 2.08 -7.78 2.14
CA GLY A 89 2.70 -7.85 3.45
C GLY A 89 3.22 -9.25 3.74
N LYS A 90 2.45 -10.00 4.53
CA LYS A 90 2.69 -11.43 4.78
C LYS A 90 1.92 -12.30 3.79
N GLU A 91 0.64 -12.03 3.61
CA GLU A 91 -0.30 -12.85 2.81
C GLU A 91 -1.26 -12.01 1.95
N ARG A 92 -1.49 -10.74 2.29
CA ARG A 92 -2.50 -9.88 1.67
C ARG A 92 -1.90 -8.53 1.25
N PRO A 93 -2.46 -7.88 0.21
CA PRO A 93 -1.99 -6.57 -0.21
C PRO A 93 -2.32 -5.50 0.82
N ILE A 94 -1.34 -4.63 1.10
CA ILE A 94 -1.50 -3.38 1.83
C ILE A 94 -1.58 -2.26 0.79
N THR A 95 -2.63 -1.45 0.82
CA THR A 95 -2.79 -0.30 -0.08
C THR A 95 -2.24 0.95 0.61
N MET A 96 -1.29 1.63 -0.03
CA MET A 96 -0.54 2.73 0.57
C MET A 96 -0.57 3.97 -0.32
N GLY A 97 -0.74 5.12 0.31
CA GLY A 97 -0.57 6.43 -0.29
C GLY A 97 0.82 6.99 0.03
N VAL A 98 1.57 7.44 -0.97
CA VAL A 98 2.85 8.12 -0.79
C VAL A 98 2.84 9.44 -1.55
N VAL A 99 3.23 10.52 -0.86
CA VAL A 99 3.33 11.86 -1.45
C VAL A 99 4.81 12.26 -1.50
N VAL A 100 5.32 12.49 -2.69
CA VAL A 100 6.68 13.00 -2.93
C VAL A 100 6.59 14.46 -3.33
N ASN A 101 7.42 15.31 -2.75
CA ASN A 101 7.50 16.73 -3.07
C ASN A 101 8.97 17.18 -3.12
N GLY A 102 9.43 17.61 -4.31
CA GLY A 102 10.82 18.02 -4.49
C GLY A 102 11.81 16.87 -4.24
N ASP A 103 11.56 15.71 -4.85
CA ASP A 103 12.35 14.48 -4.70
C ASP A 103 12.42 13.86 -3.27
N GLU A 104 11.67 14.42 -2.32
CA GLU A 104 11.57 13.93 -0.93
C GLU A 104 10.15 13.45 -0.58
N ILE A 105 10.04 12.45 0.28
CA ILE A 105 8.76 12.01 0.82
C ILE A 105 8.23 13.08 1.79
N SER A 106 6.98 13.50 1.57
CA SER A 106 6.25 14.43 2.43
C SER A 106 5.08 13.80 3.18
N ASN A 107 4.63 12.60 2.79
CA ASN A 107 3.61 11.82 3.50
C ASN A 107 3.68 10.35 3.08
N VAL A 108 3.53 9.44 4.04
CA VAL A 108 3.20 8.02 3.82
C VAL A 108 1.95 7.71 4.65
N SER A 109 0.95 7.12 4.01
CA SER A 109 -0.31 6.73 4.65
C SER A 109 -0.68 5.30 4.27
N ILE A 110 -1.12 4.50 5.24
CA ILE A 110 -1.77 3.21 4.98
C ILE A 110 -3.25 3.49 4.73
N LEU A 111 -3.75 3.12 3.56
CA LEU A 111 -5.13 3.41 3.13
C LEU A 111 -6.06 2.23 3.43
N VAL A 112 -5.63 1.02 3.05
CA VAL A 112 -6.37 -0.22 3.31
C VAL A 112 -5.42 -1.29 3.81
N TYR A 113 -5.80 -1.93 4.91
CA TYR A 113 -5.03 -2.98 5.56
C TYR A 113 -5.85 -4.27 5.65
N ARG A 114 -5.26 -5.41 5.29
CA ARG A 114 -5.99 -6.69 5.10
C ARG A 114 -5.33 -7.86 5.81
N GLU A 115 -4.46 -7.60 6.75
CA GLU A 115 -3.69 -8.64 7.47
C GLU A 115 -4.15 -8.71 8.92
N SER A 116 -3.94 -9.87 9.55
CA SER A 116 -4.29 -10.08 10.97
C SER A 116 -3.34 -9.39 11.94
N ARG A 117 -2.09 -9.14 11.54
CA ARG A 117 -1.01 -8.59 12.38
C ARG A 117 -0.13 -7.68 11.57
N GLY A 118 0.48 -6.71 12.24
CA GLY A 118 1.37 -5.74 11.61
C GLY A 118 0.66 -4.45 11.21
N ALA A 119 -0.59 -4.24 11.63
CA ALA A 119 -1.36 -3.03 11.40
C ALA A 119 -0.74 -1.80 12.09
N GLU A 120 0.23 -2.00 12.98
CA GLU A 120 0.97 -0.94 13.67
C GLU A 120 1.71 -0.01 12.71
N VAL A 121 1.99 -0.44 11.47
CA VAL A 121 2.57 0.41 10.41
C VAL A 121 1.66 1.57 9.99
N GLN A 122 0.40 1.59 10.42
CA GLN A 122 -0.52 2.71 10.15
C GLN A 122 -0.26 3.94 11.03
N TYR A 123 0.40 3.76 12.18
CA TYR A 123 0.51 4.80 13.19
C TYR A 123 1.61 5.82 12.85
N ASP A 124 1.37 7.06 13.29
CA ASP A 124 2.25 8.21 13.08
C ASP A 124 3.71 7.97 13.47
N PHE A 125 3.97 7.24 14.55
CA PHE A 125 5.34 6.99 15.01
C PHE A 125 6.17 6.22 13.97
N PHE A 126 5.52 5.44 13.10
CA PHE A 126 6.16 4.72 12.03
C PHE A 126 6.18 5.53 10.73
N THR A 127 5.03 6.05 10.29
CA THR A 127 4.92 6.75 9.00
C THR A 127 5.71 8.06 8.97
N LYS A 128 5.88 8.76 10.10
CA LYS A 128 6.68 9.99 10.18
C LYS A 128 8.18 9.77 9.98
N GLN A 129 8.68 8.54 10.12
CA GLN A 129 10.09 8.22 9.87
C GLN A 129 10.48 8.38 8.39
N PHE A 130 9.49 8.37 7.49
CA PHE A 130 9.72 8.51 6.06
C PHE A 130 9.81 9.98 5.61
N LEU A 131 9.45 10.94 6.45
CA LEU A 131 9.45 12.35 6.06
C LEU A 131 10.87 12.80 5.70
N LYS A 132 11.00 13.51 4.58
CA LYS A 132 12.25 13.98 3.97
C LYS A 132 13.16 12.88 3.41
N ALA A 133 12.75 11.61 3.48
CA ALA A 133 13.50 10.55 2.83
C ALA A 133 13.50 10.76 1.31
N ASN A 134 14.68 10.62 0.71
CA ASN A 134 14.88 10.68 -0.74
C ASN A 134 15.44 9.35 -1.26
N LEU A 135 15.56 9.24 -2.59
CA LEU A 135 16.03 8.04 -3.25
C LEU A 135 17.56 8.02 -3.37
N VAL A 136 18.19 6.99 -2.82
CA VAL A 136 19.62 6.76 -2.98
C VAL A 136 19.84 5.51 -3.83
N LYS A 137 20.68 5.61 -4.86
CA LYS A 137 21.12 4.44 -5.65
C LYS A 137 22.47 3.96 -5.13
N ASN A 138 22.51 2.76 -4.56
CA ASN A 138 23.75 2.05 -4.32
C ASN A 138 24.05 1.13 -5.52
N THR A 139 25.25 0.55 -5.56
CA THR A 139 25.74 -0.40 -6.57
C THR A 139 24.77 -1.56 -6.89
N LYS A 140 23.89 -1.94 -5.95
CA LYS A 140 23.02 -3.12 -6.08
C LYS A 140 21.52 -2.83 -6.06
N ARG A 141 21.07 -1.68 -5.57
CA ARG A 141 19.64 -1.39 -5.37
C ARG A 141 19.37 0.08 -5.09
N TYR A 142 18.11 0.47 -5.24
CA TYR A 142 17.58 1.72 -4.71
C TYR A 142 17.16 1.55 -3.25
N GLU A 143 17.44 2.56 -2.44
CA GLU A 143 17.13 2.59 -1.01
C GLU A 143 16.62 3.98 -0.61
N LEU A 144 16.03 4.06 0.58
CA LEU A 144 15.69 5.33 1.23
C LEU A 144 16.97 5.93 1.84
N SER A 145 17.11 7.25 1.82
CA SER A 145 18.18 7.95 2.54
C SER A 145 18.09 7.79 4.05
N GLU A 146 16.86 7.67 4.57
CA GLU A 146 16.59 7.53 6.00
C GLU A 146 16.56 6.06 6.44
N SER A 147 17.06 5.82 7.65
CA SER A 147 16.85 4.54 8.32
C SER A 147 15.46 4.50 8.93
N ILE A 148 14.69 3.46 8.59
CA ILE A 148 13.35 3.22 9.15
C ILE A 148 13.44 2.08 10.14
N ASP A 149 13.11 2.38 11.40
CA ASP A 149 13.04 1.43 12.49
C ASP A 149 11.91 0.42 12.25
N GLY A 150 12.19 -0.82 12.64
CA GLY A 150 11.21 -1.90 12.58
C GLY A 150 10.14 -1.79 13.65
N ILE A 151 9.05 -2.52 13.44
CA ILE A 151 8.05 -2.78 14.46
C ILE A 151 8.09 -4.28 14.77
N THR A 152 8.24 -4.62 16.04
CA THR A 152 8.26 -6.00 16.53
C THR A 152 7.00 -6.73 16.09
N GLY A 153 7.14 -7.89 15.47
CA GLY A 153 6.01 -8.70 14.99
C GLY A 153 5.39 -8.23 13.66
N ALA A 154 5.88 -7.13 13.07
CA ALA A 154 5.36 -6.55 11.83
C ALA A 154 6.43 -6.43 10.72
N THR A 155 7.50 -7.21 10.78
CA THR A 155 8.66 -7.12 9.87
C THR A 155 8.27 -7.12 8.39
N LEU A 156 7.30 -7.95 8.00
CA LEU A 156 6.84 -8.05 6.60
C LEU A 156 6.04 -6.82 6.17
N SER A 157 5.15 -6.31 7.03
CA SER A 157 4.46 -5.03 6.81
C SER A 157 5.45 -3.88 6.69
N VAL A 158 6.45 -3.79 7.58
CA VAL A 158 7.50 -2.77 7.51
C VAL A 158 8.26 -2.85 6.18
N ARG A 159 8.63 -4.06 5.75
CA ARG A 159 9.31 -4.28 4.47
C ARG A 159 8.44 -3.81 3.29
N ALA A 160 7.14 -4.11 3.32
CA ALA A 160 6.21 -3.70 2.27
C ALA A 160 6.12 -2.17 2.16
N VAL A 161 5.99 -1.47 3.30
CA VAL A 161 5.93 0.00 3.31
C VAL A 161 7.23 0.62 2.83
N LYS A 162 8.39 0.10 3.27
CA LYS A 162 9.70 0.56 2.79
C LYS A 162 9.83 0.38 1.27
N LYS A 163 9.43 -0.78 0.75
CA LYS A 163 9.49 -1.05 -0.70
C LYS A 163 8.62 -0.09 -1.49
N VAL A 164 7.39 0.17 -1.04
CA VAL A 164 6.47 1.10 -1.73
C VAL A 164 6.93 2.56 -1.63
N ALA A 165 7.49 2.98 -0.49
CA ALA A 165 8.10 4.29 -0.35
C ALA A 165 9.26 4.48 -1.36
N THR A 166 10.17 3.50 -1.47
CA THR A 166 11.25 3.51 -2.46
C THR A 166 10.70 3.52 -3.89
N LEU A 167 9.68 2.71 -4.18
CA LEU A 167 9.03 2.68 -5.49
C LEU A 167 8.41 4.03 -5.85
N ALA A 168 7.69 4.68 -4.94
CA ALA A 168 7.05 5.98 -5.21
C ALA A 168 8.08 7.07 -5.53
N LEU A 169 9.19 7.11 -4.78
CA LEU A 169 10.31 8.01 -5.06
C LEU A 169 10.94 7.74 -6.43
N PHE A 170 11.16 6.46 -6.77
CA PHE A 170 11.68 6.09 -8.09
C PHE A 170 10.72 6.49 -9.20
N LEU A 171 9.42 6.19 -9.08
CA LEU A 171 8.42 6.56 -10.07
C LEU A 171 8.27 8.08 -10.22
N HIS A 172 8.45 8.85 -9.14
CA HIS A 172 8.51 10.32 -9.20
C HIS A 172 9.60 10.80 -10.16
N GLN A 173 10.81 10.22 -10.08
CA GLN A 173 11.92 10.54 -10.98
C GLN A 173 11.65 10.19 -12.46
N GLN A 174 10.64 9.37 -12.73
CA GLN A 174 10.20 9.03 -14.09
C GLN A 174 9.10 9.97 -14.62
N THR A 175 8.87 11.10 -13.93
CA THR A 175 7.87 12.10 -14.32
C THR A 175 8.50 13.49 -14.48
N PRO A 176 7.86 14.40 -15.24
CA PRO A 176 8.31 15.79 -15.37
C PRO A 176 8.19 16.64 -14.09
N TYR A 177 7.84 16.02 -12.96
CA TYR A 177 7.64 16.70 -11.67
C TYR A 177 8.84 16.54 -10.72
N ALA A 178 9.82 15.71 -11.10
CA ALA A 178 11.10 15.61 -10.41
C ALA A 178 11.94 16.87 -10.66
N LEU A 179 12.85 17.22 -9.75
CA LEU A 179 13.63 18.47 -9.88
C LEU A 179 14.61 18.45 -11.06
N ASN A 180 14.94 17.27 -11.57
CA ASN A 180 15.81 17.06 -12.74
C ASN A 180 15.05 16.53 -13.97
N GLY A 181 13.72 16.58 -13.97
CA GLY A 181 12.84 16.06 -15.03
C GLY A 181 12.55 17.04 -16.16
#